data_AF-A0A6I0BSL5-F1
#
_entry.id   AF-A0A6I0BSL5-F1
#
_cell.length_a   1.000
_cell.length_b   1.000
_cell.length_c   1.000
_cell.angle_alpha   90.00
_cell.angle_beta   90.00
_cell.angle_gamma   90.00
#
_symmetry.space_group_name_H-M   'P 1'
#
loop_
_entity.id
_entity.type
_entity.pdbx_description
1 polymer ?
#
loop_
_entity_poly.entity_id
_entity_poly.type
_entity_poly.pdbx_seq_one_letter_code
_entity_poly.pdbx_strand_id
1 'polypeptide(L)'
;MNTYSLIPPTKYGDKDPQSLLYLNPSIPAQKLAKMYNKYIFFKQLQLAEDMAGKMGYILLPYDCMHWERRQQFSDDRKIKVGRNSFFMMSINELTRTEQRKLQAYIESLHE
;
A
#
# COMPACT_ATOMS: atom_id res chain seq x y z
N MET A 1 -16.99 -2.40 -2.31
CA MET A 1 -15.58 -2.65 -2.72
C MET A 1 -14.91 -1.30 -2.85
N ASN A 2 -13.78 -1.07 -2.17
CA ASN A 2 -13.02 0.17 -2.31
C ASN A 2 -12.41 0.22 -3.72
N THR A 3 -12.93 1.07 -4.59
CA THR A 3 -12.45 1.23 -5.98
C THR A 3 -10.97 1.64 -6.08
N TYR A 4 -10.40 2.16 -4.99
CA TYR A 4 -9.05 2.70 -4.93
C TYR A 4 -8.11 1.95 -3.96
N SER A 5 -8.40 0.68 -3.65
CA SER A 5 -7.50 -0.10 -2.79
C SER A 5 -6.24 -0.48 -3.55
N LEU A 6 -5.09 -0.26 -2.92
CA LEU A 6 -3.74 -0.64 -3.32
C LEU A 6 -3.37 -2.03 -2.78
N ILE A 7 -4.28 -2.68 -2.06
CA ILE A 7 -4.09 -4.05 -1.57
C ILE A 7 -4.54 -5.00 -2.68
N PRO A 8 -3.63 -5.84 -3.21
CA PRO A 8 -4.02 -6.81 -4.22
C PRO A 8 -5.04 -7.79 -3.62
N PRO A 9 -6.05 -8.23 -4.38
CA PRO A 9 -7.11 -9.13 -3.91
C PRO A 9 -6.60 -10.55 -3.62
N THR A 10 -5.36 -10.85 -4.02
CA THR A 10 -4.71 -12.13 -3.73
C THR A 10 -4.42 -12.26 -2.23
N LYS A 11 -4.49 -13.49 -1.71
CA LYS A 11 -4.42 -13.94 -0.30
C LYS A 11 -3.13 -13.58 0.49
N TYR A 12 -2.40 -12.54 0.11
CA TYR A 12 -1.15 -12.12 0.74
C TYR A 12 -1.34 -11.53 2.15
N GLY A 13 -2.59 -11.26 2.57
CA GLY A 13 -2.93 -10.71 3.89
C GLY A 13 -3.48 -11.70 4.93
N ASP A 14 -3.80 -12.94 4.55
CA ASP A 14 -4.61 -13.83 5.41
C ASP A 14 -3.79 -14.82 6.24
N LYS A 15 -2.59 -15.19 5.81
CA LYS A 15 -1.80 -16.24 6.48
C LYS A 15 -0.58 -15.64 7.17
N ASP A 16 -0.65 -15.53 8.49
CA ASP A 16 0.47 -15.15 9.33
C ASP A 16 1.64 -16.14 9.14
N PRO A 17 2.82 -15.68 8.68
CA PRO A 17 4.01 -16.51 8.57
C PRO A 17 4.42 -17.21 9.87
N GLN A 18 4.01 -16.70 11.04
CA GLN A 18 4.26 -17.33 12.33
C GLN A 18 3.62 -18.70 12.45
N SER A 19 2.39 -18.83 11.95
CA SER A 19 1.67 -20.11 11.94
C SER A 19 2.39 -21.15 11.08
N LEU A 20 3.06 -20.70 10.01
CA LEU A 20 3.86 -21.57 9.15
C LEU A 20 5.15 -22.05 9.81
N LEU A 21 5.79 -21.21 10.62
CA LEU A 21 6.97 -21.62 11.39
C LEU A 21 6.63 -22.70 12.42
N TYR A 22 5.49 -22.56 13.11
CA TYR A 22 5.00 -23.57 14.05
C TYR A 22 4.73 -24.91 13.36
N LEU A 23 4.08 -24.89 12.19
CA LEU A 23 3.74 -26.09 11.42
C LEU A 23 4.94 -26.70 10.68
N ASN A 24 5.96 -25.90 10.36
CA ASN A 24 7.15 -26.35 9.64
C ASN A 24 8.42 -25.66 10.19
N PRO A 25 9.02 -26.20 11.27
CA PRO A 25 10.20 -25.62 11.89
C PRO A 25 11.47 -25.65 11.03
N SER A 26 11.50 -26.46 9.97
CA SER A 26 12.66 -26.61 9.07
C SER A 26 12.69 -25.56 7.94
N ILE A 27 11.81 -24.56 7.95
CA ILE A 27 11.82 -23.49 6.96
C ILE A 27 13.13 -22.70 7.06
N PRO A 28 13.83 -22.45 5.94
CA PRO A 28 15.01 -21.58 5.95
C PRO A 28 14.67 -20.18 6.46
N ALA A 29 15.49 -19.66 7.39
CA ALA A 29 15.29 -18.35 8.01
C ALA A 29 15.12 -17.22 6.98
N GLN A 30 15.85 -17.27 5.85
CA GLN A 30 15.77 -16.25 4.80
C GLN A 30 14.42 -16.27 4.09
N LYS A 31 13.84 -17.45 3.88
CA LYS A 31 12.51 -17.62 3.26
C LYS A 31 11.44 -17.07 4.20
N LEU A 32 11.53 -17.40 5.48
CA LEU A 32 10.62 -16.90 6.51
C LEU A 32 10.68 -15.37 6.62
N ALA A 33 11.88 -14.78 6.66
CA ALA A 33 12.06 -13.34 6.73
C ALA A 33 11.44 -12.62 5.51
N LYS A 34 11.59 -13.15 4.30
CA LYS A 34 10.94 -12.62 3.09
C LYS A 34 9.41 -12.64 3.20
N MET A 35 8.85 -13.72 3.75
CA MET A 35 7.41 -13.85 3.96
C MET A 35 6.90 -12.85 5.00
N TYR A 36 7.58 -12.70 6.13
CA TYR A 36 7.26 -11.71 7.15
C TYR A 36 7.32 -10.29 6.61
N ASN A 37 8.37 -9.93 5.88
CA ASN A 37 8.51 -8.59 5.32
C ASN A 37 7.32 -8.26 4.39
N LYS A 38 6.89 -9.22 3.56
CA LYS A 38 5.73 -9.06 2.68
C LYS A 38 4.43 -8.92 3.50
N TYR A 39 4.24 -9.78 4.50
CA TYR A 39 3.07 -9.76 5.38
C TYR A 39 2.94 -8.43 6.14
N ILE A 40 4.01 -8.00 6.82
CA ILE A 40 4.05 -6.75 7.58
C ILE A 40 3.78 -5.55 6.66
N PHE A 41 4.38 -5.53 5.46
CA PHE A 41 4.13 -4.47 4.49
C PHE A 41 2.64 -4.33 4.16
N PHE A 42 1.95 -5.42 3.82
CA PHE A 42 0.52 -5.35 3.47
C PHE A 42 -0.35 -5.02 4.69
N LYS A 43 -0.01 -5.49 5.89
CA LYS A 43 -0.73 -5.10 7.11
C LYS A 43 -0.59 -3.62 7.42
N GLN A 44 0.60 -3.05 7.25
CA GLN A 44 0.81 -1.61 7.39
C GLN A 44 0.08 -0.81 6.30
N LEU A 45 0.10 -1.30 5.05
CA LEU A 45 -0.63 -0.66 3.95
C LEU A 45 -2.14 -0.67 4.20
N GLN A 46 -2.68 -1.80 4.67
CA GLN A 46 -4.08 -1.93 5.06
C GLN A 46 -4.47 -0.94 6.14
N LEU A 47 -3.66 -0.84 7.20
CA LEU A 47 -3.90 0.13 8.26
C LEU A 47 -3.88 1.57 7.73
N ALA A 48 -2.94 1.89 6.84
CA ALA A 48 -2.85 3.20 6.21
C ALA A 48 -4.07 3.51 5.33
N GLU A 49 -4.59 2.55 4.57
CA GLU A 49 -5.83 2.71 3.79
C GLU A 49 -7.04 2.93 4.69
N ASP A 50 -7.18 2.14 5.75
CA ASP A 50 -8.29 2.26 6.69
C ASP A 50 -8.27 3.63 7.40
N MET A 51 -7.09 4.11 7.78
CA MET A 51 -6.94 5.45 8.37
C MET A 51 -7.25 6.56 7.36
N ALA A 52 -6.71 6.48 6.14
CA ALA A 52 -6.99 7.45 5.09
C ALA A 52 -8.49 7.48 4.76
N GLY A 53 -9.13 6.32 4.61
CA GLY A 53 -10.55 6.20 4.33
C GLY A 53 -11.43 6.80 5.42
N LYS A 54 -11.09 6.61 6.71
CA LYS A 54 -11.78 7.27 7.84
C LYS A 54 -11.68 8.79 7.80
N MET A 55 -10.61 9.33 7.22
CA MET A 55 -10.41 10.77 7.05
C MET A 55 -10.99 11.31 5.72
N GLY A 56 -11.62 10.46 4.90
CA GLY A 56 -12.17 10.85 3.59
C GLY A 56 -11.10 10.97 2.48
N TYR A 57 -9.93 10.37 2.69
CA TYR A 57 -8.83 10.34 1.74
C TYR A 57 -8.62 8.96 1.12
N ILE A 58 -7.87 8.94 0.02
CA ILE A 58 -7.31 7.74 -0.58
C ILE A 58 -5.78 7.81 -0.52
N LEU A 59 -5.12 6.66 -0.62
CA LEU A 59 -3.67 6.60 -0.77
C LEU A 59 -3.28 6.72 -2.24
N LEU A 60 -2.44 7.70 -2.55
CA LEU A 60 -1.81 7.86 -3.85
C LEU A 60 -0.33 7.44 -3.77
N PRO A 61 0.13 6.45 -4.56
CA PRO A 61 1.56 6.10 -4.60
C PRO A 61 2.43 7.29 -4.99
N TYR A 62 3.60 7.41 -4.38
CA TYR A 62 4.55 8.50 -4.64
C TYR A 62 4.80 8.72 -6.13
N ASP A 63 4.96 7.65 -6.91
CA ASP A 63 5.26 7.69 -8.34
C ASP A 63 4.10 8.25 -9.18
N CYS A 64 2.87 8.17 -8.68
CA CYS A 64 1.70 8.70 -9.37
C CYS A 64 1.65 10.23 -9.32
N MET A 65 2.14 10.85 -8.26
CA MET A 65 2.11 12.31 -8.07
C MET A 65 3.18 13.03 -8.89
N HIS A 66 2.87 14.22 -9.41
CA HIS A 66 3.87 15.07 -10.07
C HIS A 66 4.88 15.66 -9.06
N TRP A 67 6.15 15.83 -9.45
CA TRP A 67 7.22 16.20 -8.51
C TRP A 67 6.97 17.52 -7.76
N GLU A 68 6.39 18.54 -8.42
CA GLU A 68 6.04 19.82 -7.79
C GLU A 68 4.98 19.64 -6.70
N ARG A 69 3.95 18.84 -6.99
CA ARG A 69 2.88 18.53 -6.03
C ARG A 69 3.43 17.72 -4.86
N ARG A 70 4.40 16.83 -5.09
CA ARG A 70 5.04 16.09 -3.99
C ARG A 70 5.65 17.03 -2.96
N GLN A 71 6.28 18.12 -3.39
CA GLN A 71 6.85 19.11 -2.48
C GLN A 71 5.75 19.81 -1.66
N GLN A 72 4.63 20.15 -2.29
CA GLN A 72 3.50 20.82 -1.62
C GLN A 72 2.82 19.96 -0.54
N PHE A 73 2.76 18.64 -0.73
CA PHE A 73 2.05 17.72 0.17
C PHE A 73 2.97 16.85 1.04
N SER A 74 4.30 17.06 1.00
CA SER A 74 5.26 16.17 1.67
C SER A 74 5.21 16.25 3.19
N ASP A 75 4.83 17.38 3.76
CA ASP A 75 4.97 17.62 5.20
C ASP A 75 3.78 17.04 5.99
N ASP A 76 2.55 17.26 5.54
CA ASP A 76 1.36 16.92 6.33
C ASP A 76 0.61 15.67 5.84
N ARG A 77 0.72 15.33 4.55
CA ARG A 77 -0.13 14.30 3.93
C ARG A 77 0.62 13.07 3.45
N LYS A 78 1.90 12.97 3.76
CA LYS A 78 2.74 11.84 3.36
C LYS A 78 2.74 10.75 4.41
N ILE A 79 2.39 9.53 4.01
CA ILE A 79 2.50 8.32 4.82
C ILE A 79 3.63 7.46 4.26
N LYS A 80 4.45 6.89 5.15
CA LYS A 80 5.49 5.94 4.78
C LYS A 80 5.09 4.53 5.21
N VAL A 81 5.07 3.60 4.26
CA VAL A 81 4.81 2.17 4.50
C VAL A 81 6.02 1.38 4.00
N GLY A 82 6.81 0.84 4.94
CA GLY A 82 8.10 0.23 4.63
C GLY A 82 9.06 1.20 3.92
N ARG A 83 9.48 0.83 2.70
CA ARG A 83 10.33 1.68 1.84
C ARG A 83 9.54 2.59 0.90
N ASN A 84 8.22 2.42 0.85
CA ASN A 84 7.37 3.12 -0.09
C ASN A 84 6.71 4.32 0.61
N SER A 85 6.48 5.38 -0.15
CA SER A 85 5.76 6.56 0.31
C SER A 85 4.44 6.68 -0.43
N PHE A 86 3.43 7.14 0.27
CA PHE A 86 2.08 7.38 -0.23
C PHE A 86 1.62 8.76 0.24
N PHE A 87 0.71 9.36 -0.51
CA PHE A 87 0.08 10.62 -0.15
C PHE A 87 -1.41 10.39 0.14
N MET A 88 -1.91 10.93 1.23
CA MET A 88 -3.33 11.02 1.51
C MET A 88 -3.93 12.15 0.69
N MET A 89 -4.77 11.81 -0.28
CA MET A 89 -5.40 12.79 -1.17
C MET A 89 -6.89 12.56 -1.23
N SER A 90 -7.68 13.63 -1.34
CA SER A 90 -9.09 13.49 -1.70
C SER A 90 -9.19 13.19 -3.19
N ILE A 91 -10.22 12.44 -3.59
CA ILE A 91 -10.47 12.11 -5.01
C ILE A 91 -10.62 13.38 -5.85
N ASN A 92 -11.21 14.42 -5.26
CA ASN A 92 -11.45 15.71 -5.91
C ASN A 92 -10.17 16.56 -6.06
N GLU A 93 -9.11 16.25 -5.32
CA GLU A 93 -7.83 16.97 -5.39
C GLU A 93 -6.86 16.37 -6.42
N LEU A 94 -7.18 15.20 -6.97
CA LEU A 94 -6.37 14.52 -7.98
C LEU A 94 -6.55 15.19 -9.34
N THR A 95 -5.43 15.42 -10.02
CA THR A 95 -5.47 15.80 -11.42
C THR A 95 -5.87 14.61 -12.29
N ARG A 96 -6.38 14.86 -13.50
CA ARG A 96 -6.69 13.81 -14.49
C ARG A 96 -5.51 12.86 -14.73
N THR A 97 -4.29 13.41 -14.75
CA THR A 97 -3.07 12.61 -14.97
C THR A 97 -2.76 11.71 -13.78
N GLU A 98 -2.94 12.18 -12.55
CA GLU A 98 -2.73 11.39 -11.33
C GLU A 98 -3.79 10.30 -11.17
N GLN A 99 -5.06 10.62 -11.47
CA GLN A 99 -6.14 9.62 -11.50
C GLN A 99 -5.82 8.50 -12.50
N ARG A 100 -5.37 8.85 -13.71
CA ARG A 100 -4.97 7.86 -14.72
C ARG A 100 -3.80 6.99 -14.26
N LYS A 101 -2.78 7.59 -13.63
CA LYS A 101 -1.63 6.85 -13.10
C LYS A 101 -2.02 5.93 -11.95
N LEU A 102 -2.87 6.41 -11.05
CA LEU A 102 -3.41 5.61 -9.94
C LEU A 102 -4.19 4.41 -10.48
N GLN A 103 -5.05 4.63 -11.47
CA GLN A 103 -5.83 3.56 -12.10
C GLN A 103 -4.91 2.50 -12.74
N ALA A 104 -3.92 2.94 -13.53
CA ALA A 104 -2.94 2.03 -14.14
C ALA A 104 -2.12 1.26 -13.08
N TYR A 105 -1.79 1.91 -11.96
CA TYR A 105 -1.11 1.27 -10.84
C TYR A 105 -1.97 0.17 -10.22
N ILE A 106 -3.25 0.45 -9.98
CA ILE A 106 -4.20 -0.54 -9.43
C ILE A 106 -4.35 -1.70 -10.41
N GLU A 107 -4.52 -1.43 -11.70
CA GLU A 107 -4.60 -2.48 -12.74
C GLU A 107 -3.36 -3.38 -12.73
N SER A 108 -2.16 -2.82 -12.60
CA SER A 108 -0.91 -3.61 -12.50
C SER A 108 -0.79 -4.46 -11.24
N LEU A 109 -1.58 -4.20 -10.20
CA LEU A 109 -1.63 -5.04 -8.99
C LEU A 109 -2.57 -6.25 -9.17
N HIS A 110 -3.43 -6.21 -10.19
CA HIS A 110 -4.41 -7.25 -10.51
C HIS A 110 -3.95 -8.21 -11.60
N GLU A 111 -2.96 -7.82 -12.42
CA GLU A 111 -2.21 -8.70 -13.33
C GLU A 111 -1.21 -9.60 -12.58
#